data_AF-A0A4Q3VGP5-F1
#
_entry.id   AF-A0A4Q3VGP5-F1
#
_cell.length_a   1.000
_cell.length_b   1.000
_cell.length_c   1.000
_cell.angle_alpha   90.00
_cell.angle_beta   90.00
_cell.angle_gamma   90.00
#
_symmetry.space_group_name_H-M   'P 1'
#
loop_
_entity.id
_entity.type
_entity.pdbx_description
1 polymer ?
#
loop_
_entity_poly.entity_id
_entity_poly.type
_entity_poly.pdbx_seq_one_letter_code
_entity_poly.pdbx_strand_id
1 'polypeptide(L)'
;MTSSEQTNLSLKGLSVIVLAADFLMGLSITVYLKQMGALPVGPLSRPSELVDGLTRFERPDVVVVQVTPGECVAPTVQRALAANAIPLVTVDQPMSWERSLYDQLVALKSPRERS
;
A
#
# COMPACT_ATOMS: atom_id res chain seq x y z
N MET A 1 29.78 17.09 4.06
CA MET A 1 29.33 15.71 4.35
C MET A 1 28.16 15.84 5.30
N THR A 2 26.90 15.52 4.99
CA THR A 2 26.30 14.71 3.93
C THR A 2 24.92 15.30 3.59
N SER A 3 24.48 15.02 2.35
CA SER A 3 23.24 15.41 1.72
C SER A 3 22.04 15.47 2.65
N SER A 4 21.26 16.54 2.47
CA SER A 4 19.89 16.68 2.91
C SER A 4 19.14 15.35 2.81
N GLU A 5 18.68 14.83 3.95
CA GLU A 5 17.52 13.94 4.01
C GLU A 5 16.35 14.71 3.40
N GLN A 6 16.23 14.72 2.07
CA GLN A 6 14.97 15.05 1.43
C GLN A 6 14.02 13.92 1.81
N THR A 7 13.32 14.09 2.93
CA THR A 7 12.12 13.32 3.22
C THR A 7 11.18 13.57 2.05
N ASN A 8 11.12 12.63 1.13
CA ASN A 8 10.37 12.75 -0.10
C ASN A 8 8.89 12.56 0.26
N LEU A 9 8.22 13.67 0.57
CA LEU A 9 6.80 13.73 0.95
C LEU A 9 5.86 13.60 -0.25
N SER A 10 6.28 13.01 -1.37
CA SER A 10 5.43 12.85 -2.56
C SER A 10 4.15 12.07 -2.27
N LEU A 11 4.13 11.20 -1.26
CA LEU A 11 2.94 10.44 -0.86
C LEU A 11 2.14 11.12 0.27
N LYS A 12 2.42 12.39 0.58
CA LYS A 12 1.72 13.13 1.64
C LYS A 12 0.21 13.04 1.49
N GLY A 13 -0.45 12.62 2.58
CA GLY A 13 -1.90 12.53 2.70
C GLY A 13 -2.54 11.31 2.04
N LEU A 14 -1.77 10.42 1.40
CA LEU A 14 -2.29 9.21 0.78
C LEU A 14 -2.63 8.19 1.87
N SER A 15 -3.90 7.81 2.00
CA SER A 15 -4.35 6.77 2.93
C SER A 15 -4.14 5.39 2.32
N VAL A 16 -3.36 4.53 3.00
CA VAL A 16 -2.94 3.23 2.44
C VAL A 16 -3.28 2.12 3.43
N ILE A 17 -3.92 1.03 3.00
CA ILE A 17 -3.97 -0.19 3.81
C ILE A 17 -2.89 -1.16 3.36
N VAL A 18 -2.14 -1.73 4.29
CA VAL A 18 -1.11 -2.74 4.02
C VAL A 18 -1.62 -4.10 4.45
N LEU A 19 -1.70 -5.06 3.51
CA LEU A 19 -1.98 -6.47 3.77
C LEU A 19 -0.72 -7.29 3.46
N ALA A 20 -0.17 -7.98 4.45
CA ALA A 20 0.99 -8.84 4.28
C ALA A 20 0.90 -10.05 5.20
N ALA A 21 1.06 -11.25 4.64
CA ALA A 21 1.10 -12.47 5.44
C ALA A 21 2.36 -12.53 6.31
N ASP A 22 3.48 -12.03 5.78
CA ASP A 22 4.71 -11.82 6.54
C ASP A 22 4.64 -10.50 7.32
N PHE A 23 4.63 -10.59 8.65
CA PHE A 23 4.52 -9.44 9.53
C PHE A 23 5.71 -8.46 9.42
N LEU A 24 6.93 -8.97 9.29
CA LEU A 24 8.12 -8.12 9.21
C LEU A 24 8.14 -7.35 7.90
N MET A 25 7.77 -8.00 6.80
CA MET A 25 7.62 -7.37 5.50
C MET A 25 6.51 -6.31 5.53
N GLY A 26 5.34 -6.65 6.09
CA GLY A 26 4.25 -5.70 6.27
C GLY A 26 4.65 -4.48 7.11
N LEU A 27 5.45 -4.69 8.16
CA LEU A 27 5.98 -3.61 8.98
C LEU A 27 6.98 -2.74 8.19
N SER A 28 7.89 -3.35 7.44
CA SER A 28 8.83 -2.63 6.57
C SER A 28 8.11 -1.75 5.54
N ILE A 29 7.09 -2.29 4.87
CA ILE A 29 6.24 -1.53 3.94
C ILE A 29 5.56 -0.35 4.67
N THR A 30 4.99 -0.61 5.83
CA THR A 30 4.30 0.42 6.63
C THR A 30 5.25 1.55 7.04
N VAL A 31 6.45 1.22 7.52
CA VAL A 31 7.47 2.20 7.91
C VAL A 31 7.93 3.01 6.70
N TYR A 32 8.21 2.35 5.58
CA TYR A 32 8.61 3.02 4.34
C TYR A 32 7.55 4.01 3.86
N LEU A 33 6.28 3.59 3.80
CA LEU A 33 5.17 4.47 3.41
C LEU A 33 5.05 5.70 4.31
N LYS A 34 5.21 5.51 5.62
CA LYS A 34 5.18 6.60 6.60
C LYS A 34 6.35 7.58 6.39
N GLN A 35 7.54 7.08 6.09
CA GLN A 35 8.71 7.92 5.76
C GLN A 35 8.48 8.76 4.48
N MET A 36 7.71 8.25 3.53
CA MET A 36 7.32 8.97 2.31
C MET A 36 6.10 9.91 2.49
N GLY A 37 5.60 10.03 3.73
CA GLY A 37 4.50 10.93 4.10
C GLY A 37 3.09 10.37 3.96
N ALA A 38 2.93 9.10 3.58
CA ALA A 38 1.62 8.45 3.53
C ALA A 38 1.04 8.20 4.93
N LEU A 39 -0.25 7.85 4.98
CA LEU A 39 -0.99 7.48 6.19
C LEU A 39 -1.35 5.99 6.13
N PRO A 40 -0.39 5.08 6.39
CA PRO A 40 -0.65 3.65 6.32
C PRO A 40 -1.45 3.15 7.53
N VAL A 41 -2.37 2.22 7.27
CA VAL A 41 -3.13 1.43 8.26
C VAL A 41 -2.75 -0.03 8.08
N GLY A 42 -2.20 -0.65 9.14
CA GLY A 42 -1.72 -2.03 9.10
C GLY A 42 -0.34 -2.19 9.77
N PRO A 43 0.36 -3.33 9.52
CA PRO A 43 0.00 -4.37 8.55
C PRO A 43 -1.13 -5.28 9.03
N LEU A 44 -2.08 -5.55 8.15
CA LEU A 44 -3.07 -6.61 8.31
C LEU A 44 -2.45 -7.93 7.86
N SER A 45 -2.72 -9.01 8.57
CA SER A 45 -2.14 -10.33 8.27
C SER A 45 -3.09 -11.23 7.50
N ARG A 46 -4.39 -10.91 7.50
CA ARG A 46 -5.42 -11.76 6.92
C ARG A 46 -6.31 -11.00 5.94
N PRO A 47 -6.68 -11.63 4.80
CA PRO A 47 -7.67 -11.09 3.87
C PRO A 47 -8.99 -10.66 4.53
N SER A 48 -9.45 -11.38 5.55
CA SER A 48 -10.70 -11.06 6.26
C SER A 48 -10.62 -9.73 7.02
N GLU A 49 -9.47 -9.43 7.64
CA GLU A 49 -9.25 -8.16 8.35
C GLU A 49 -9.33 -6.97 7.41
N LEU A 50 -8.84 -7.14 6.17
CA LEU A 50 -8.94 -6.12 5.15
C LEU A 50 -10.40 -5.89 4.75
N VAL A 51 -11.15 -6.96 4.45
CA VAL A 51 -12.56 -6.85 4.06
C VAL A 51 -13.40 -6.21 5.17
N ASP A 52 -13.19 -6.63 6.42
CA ASP A 52 -13.84 -6.02 7.58
C ASP A 52 -13.43 -4.55 7.74
N GLY A 53 -12.15 -4.24 7.55
CA GLY A 53 -11.62 -2.89 7.63
C GLY A 53 -12.22 -1.94 6.58
N LEU A 54 -12.42 -2.40 5.34
CA LEU A 54 -13.05 -1.61 4.28
C LEU A 54 -14.49 -1.19 4.60
N THR A 55 -15.17 -1.89 5.52
CA THR A 55 -16.53 -1.54 5.96
C THR A 55 -16.56 -0.62 7.18
N ARG A 56 -15.47 -0.56 7.95
CA ARG A 56 -15.42 0.13 9.26
C ARG A 56 -14.60 1.41 9.25
N PHE A 57 -13.59 1.49 8.39
CA PHE A 57 -12.68 2.63 8.32
C PHE A 57 -13.08 3.59 7.21
N GLU A 58 -12.54 4.81 7.29
CA GLU A 58 -12.55 5.75 6.18
C GLU A 58 -11.93 5.08 4.94
N ARG A 59 -12.56 5.26 3.78
CA ARG A 59 -12.18 4.57 2.55
C ARG A 59 -10.72 4.88 2.21
N PRO A 60 -9.82 3.88 2.11
CA PRO A 60 -8.43 4.13 1.75
C PRO A 60 -8.32 4.53 0.28
N ASP A 61 -7.26 5.27 -0.05
CA ASP A 61 -6.95 5.65 -1.42
C ASP A 61 -6.40 4.47 -2.22
N VAL A 62 -5.72 3.54 -1.56
CA VAL A 62 -5.08 2.38 -2.18
C VAL A 62 -4.86 1.28 -1.15
N VAL A 63 -4.87 0.04 -1.60
CA VAL A 63 -4.45 -1.12 -0.80
C VAL A 63 -3.18 -1.71 -1.40
N VAL A 64 -2.18 -1.88 -0.55
CA VAL A 64 -0.92 -2.55 -0.88
C VAL A 64 -0.99 -3.98 -0.34
N VAL A 65 -0.83 -4.96 -1.21
CA VAL A 65 -0.84 -6.38 -0.86
C VAL A 65 0.53 -6.97 -1.14
N GLN A 66 1.18 -7.50 -0.10
CA GLN A 66 2.35 -8.33 -0.28
C GLN A 66 1.92 -9.69 -0.81
N VAL A 67 2.54 -10.12 -1.91
CA VAL A 67 2.32 -11.43 -2.54
C VAL A 67 3.62 -12.21 -2.55
N THR A 68 3.53 -13.50 -2.32
CA THR A 68 4.66 -14.42 -2.49
C THR A 68 4.76 -14.81 -3.97
N PRO A 69 5.96 -15.04 -4.53
CA PRO A 69 6.08 -15.58 -5.88
C PRO A 69 5.25 -16.86 -6.07
N GLY A 70 4.36 -16.85 -7.06
CA GLY A 70 3.44 -17.96 -7.33
C GLY A 70 2.10 -17.89 -6.59
N GLU A 71 1.92 -16.91 -5.69
CA GLU A 71 0.63 -16.63 -5.05
C GLU A 71 -0.11 -15.49 -5.75
N CYS A 72 -1.44 -15.58 -5.72
CA CYS A 72 -2.32 -14.53 -6.20
C CYS A 72 -3.03 -13.86 -5.02
N VAL A 73 -3.36 -12.57 -5.17
CA VAL A 73 -4.23 -11.87 -4.22
C VAL A 73 -5.56 -12.63 -4.09
N ALA A 74 -6.00 -12.86 -2.85
CA ALA A 74 -7.22 -13.61 -2.58
C ALA A 74 -8.42 -13.06 -3.36
N PRO A 75 -9.25 -13.90 -4.02
CA PRO A 75 -10.38 -13.45 -4.81
C PRO A 75 -11.38 -12.59 -4.02
N THR A 76 -11.52 -12.86 -2.72
CA THR A 76 -12.35 -12.05 -1.81
C THR A 76 -11.86 -10.62 -1.70
N VAL A 77 -10.55 -10.41 -1.61
CA VAL A 77 -9.92 -9.09 -1.58
C VAL A 77 -10.11 -8.39 -2.92
N GLN A 78 -9.82 -9.06 -4.04
CA GLN A 78 -9.98 -8.47 -5.37
C GLN A 78 -11.42 -8.01 -5.60
N ARG A 79 -12.41 -8.84 -5.26
CA ARG A 79 -13.84 -8.49 -5.37
C ARG A 79 -14.21 -7.31 -4.47
N ALA A 80 -13.75 -7.29 -3.22
CA ALA A 80 -14.04 -6.20 -2.30
C ALA A 80 -13.46 -4.87 -2.78
N LEU A 81 -12.21 -4.86 -3.28
CA LEU A 81 -11.57 -3.67 -3.81
C LEU A 81 -12.26 -3.18 -5.10
N ALA A 82 -12.61 -4.09 -6.00
CA ALA A 82 -13.35 -3.76 -7.22
C ALA A 82 -14.74 -3.15 -6.91
N ALA A 83 -15.48 -3.74 -5.96
CA ALA A 83 -16.79 -3.24 -5.54
C ALA A 83 -16.72 -1.83 -4.94
N ASN A 84 -15.60 -1.48 -4.30
CA ASN A 84 -15.37 -0.16 -3.71
C ASN A 84 -14.57 0.77 -4.61
N ALA A 85 -14.23 0.38 -5.84
CA ALA A 85 -13.34 1.10 -6.75
C ALA A 85 -12.05 1.58 -6.05
N ILE A 86 -11.42 0.69 -5.28
CA ILE A 86 -10.16 0.97 -4.57
C ILE A 86 -9.01 0.35 -5.37
N PRO A 87 -8.01 1.15 -5.77
CA PRO A 87 -6.79 0.66 -6.40
C PRO A 87 -6.06 -0.39 -5.55
N LEU A 88 -5.54 -1.40 -6.23
CA LEU A 88 -4.71 -2.45 -5.66
C LEU A 88 -3.29 -2.32 -6.20
N VAL A 89 -2.30 -2.31 -5.30
CA VAL A 89 -0.88 -2.41 -5.62
C VAL A 89 -0.34 -3.70 -5.03
N THR A 90 0.36 -4.49 -5.82
CA THR A 90 1.01 -5.71 -5.34
C THR A 90 2.49 -5.47 -5.14
N VAL A 91 3.02 -5.99 -4.03
CA VAL A 91 4.44 -6.00 -3.71
C VAL A 91 4.90 -7.46 -3.67
N ASP A 92 5.76 -7.83 -4.60
CA ASP A 92 6.47 -9.10 -4.62
C ASP A 92 7.86 -8.96 -4.00
N GLN A 93 8.43 -10.06 -3.50
CA GLN A 93 9.83 -10.08 -3.08
C GLN A 93 10.71 -10.38 -4.29
N PRO A 94 11.46 -9.36 -4.75
CA PRO A 94 12.90 -9.37 -4.51
C PRO A 94 13.40 -8.04 -3.92
N MET A 95 14.72 -7.93 -3.70
CA MET A 95 15.47 -6.88 -2.96
C MET A 95 15.30 -5.41 -3.42
N SER A 96 14.21 -5.04 -4.09
CA SER A 96 13.97 -3.70 -4.65
C SER A 96 12.49 -3.28 -4.66
N TRP A 97 11.68 -3.81 -3.75
CA TRP A 97 10.25 -3.54 -3.71
C TRP A 97 9.92 -2.06 -3.41
N GLU A 98 10.79 -1.35 -2.69
CA GLU A 98 10.59 0.03 -2.26
C GLU A 98 10.38 0.97 -3.46
N ARG A 99 11.26 0.86 -4.47
CA ARG A 99 11.20 1.72 -5.65
C ARG A 99 9.99 1.41 -6.52
N SER A 100 9.70 0.13 -6.75
CA SER A 100 8.53 -0.30 -7.50
C SER A 100 7.23 0.15 -6.84
N LEU A 101 7.14 0.01 -5.51
CA LEU A 101 6.00 0.49 -4.73
C LEU A 101 5.86 2.01 -4.85
N TYR A 102 6.95 2.77 -4.70
CA TYR A 102 6.92 4.22 -4.83
C TYR A 102 6.43 4.68 -6.20
N ASP A 103 6.99 4.14 -7.28
CA ASP A 103 6.63 4.53 -8.65
C ASP A 103 5.14 4.25 -8.94
N GLN A 104 4.62 3.11 -8.49
CA GLN A 104 3.20 2.76 -8.60
C GLN A 104 2.29 3.72 -7.80
N LEU A 105 2.66 4.06 -6.57
CA LEU A 105 1.85 4.96 -5.73
C LEU A 105 1.86 6.40 -6.24
N VAL A 106 2.99 6.89 -6.75
CA VAL A 106 3.08 8.22 -7.39
C VAL A 106 2.21 8.25 -8.64
N ALA A 107 2.26 7.22 -9.48
CA ALA A 107 1.44 7.11 -10.67
C ALA A 107 -0.08 7.09 -10.36
N LEU A 108 -0.48 6.57 -9.20
CA LEU A 108 -1.88 6.61 -8.73
C LEU A 108 -2.31 7.97 -8.18
N LYS A 109 -1.38 8.77 -7.66
CA LYS A 109 -1.66 10.10 -7.10
C LYS A 109 -1.73 11.19 -8.18
N SER A 110 -0.84 11.15 -9.18
CA SER A 110 -0.75 12.15 -10.26
C SER A 110 -2.01 12.39 -11.13
N PRO A 111 -2.96 11.44 -11.31
CA PRO A 111 -4.20 11.70 -12.04
C PRO A 111 -5.15 12.66 -11.31
N ARG A 112 -5.06 12.79 -9.97
CA ARG A 112 -5.96 13.64 -9.18
C ARG A 112 -5.63 15.13 -9.20
N GLU A 113 -4.45 15.53 -9.68
CA GLU A 113 -4.01 16.94 -9.72
C GLU A 113 -4.26 17.64 -11.08
N ARG A 114 -4.89 16.97 -12.05
CA ARG A 114 -5.17 17.53 -13.40
C ARG A 114 -6.64 17.91 -13.66
N SER A 115 -7.50 17.91 -12.64
CA SER A 115 -8.93 18.25 -12.77
C SER A 115 -9.28 19.51 -12.01
#